data_AF-S7V7U3-F1
#
_entry.id   AF-S7V7U3-F1
#
_cell.length_a   1.000
_cell.length_b   1.000
_cell.length_c   1.000
_cell.angle_alpha   90.00
_cell.angle_beta   90.00
_cell.angle_gamma   90.00
#
_symmetry.space_group_name_H-M   'P 1'
#
loop_
_entity.id
_entity.type
_entity.pdbx_description
1 polymer ?
#
loop_
_entity_poly.entity_id
_entity_poly.type
_entity_poly.pdbx_seq_one_letter_code
_entity_poly.pdbx_strand_id
1 'polypeptide(L)'
;MYNLLVSGEENAWEGKMYSLTKERCVKVAEYTPIAISERLGKFTLDAKKELMSYPCIFAYEGFHEAPKLGWLTSIREKSNTITIEFRIEELSPWVTVDQFRELAPILDIVGFESFRTHWAVKDVELIEELKPYGVILPKAFAGKKFNVRNPEKIDFDVAFSFPGESRPYVEEVLKKLKELLPYSPIFYDKDYQAFLARPQLDIYLGNIYKNKSKLLAVFLSKDYQNKSWCGLEWRVIREVIF
;
A
#
# COMPACT_ATOMS: atom_id res chain seq x y z
N MET A 1 -1.40 0.16 2.44
CA MET A 1 -0.63 -0.42 3.58
C MET A 1 -0.25 0.65 4.59
N TYR A 2 -0.08 0.27 5.86
CA TYR A 2 0.40 1.15 6.92
C TYR A 2 1.28 0.40 7.93
N ASN A 3 2.07 1.16 8.71
CA ASN A 3 2.82 0.63 9.85
C ASN A 3 1.96 0.70 11.12
N LEU A 4 1.75 -0.43 11.78
CA LEU A 4 1.22 -0.45 13.14
C LEU A 4 2.38 -0.57 14.12
N LEU A 5 2.48 0.40 15.04
CA LEU A 5 3.42 0.34 16.15
C LEU A 5 2.64 0.33 17.45
N VAL A 6 2.77 -0.73 18.22
CA VAL A 6 2.13 -0.89 19.53
C VAL A 6 3.23 -0.83 20.58
N SER A 7 3.01 -0.08 21.65
CA SER A 7 3.91 -0.04 22.82
C SER A 7 3.14 -0.14 24.13
N GLY A 8 3.72 -0.85 25.09
CA GLY A 8 3.26 -0.91 26.48
C GLY A 8 3.86 0.20 27.36
N GLU A 9 4.74 1.04 26.82
CA GLU A 9 5.29 2.20 27.54
C GLU A 9 4.31 3.38 27.44
N GLU A 10 3.91 3.94 28.57
CA GLU A 10 2.94 5.06 28.65
C GLU A 10 3.39 6.29 27.84
N ASN A 11 4.70 6.55 27.78
CA ASN A 11 5.28 7.71 27.11
C ASN A 11 5.92 7.39 25.74
N ALA A 12 5.70 6.20 25.17
CA ALA A 12 6.36 5.73 23.95
C ALA A 12 6.28 6.74 22.78
N TRP A 13 5.13 7.40 22.65
CA TRP A 13 4.78 8.28 21.53
C TRP A 13 4.72 9.77 21.92
N GLU A 14 5.30 10.14 23.05
CA GLU A 14 5.48 11.54 23.45
C GLU A 14 6.81 12.12 22.93
N GLY A 15 7.81 11.25 22.74
CA GLY A 15 9.09 11.59 22.15
C GLY A 15 9.07 11.65 20.62
N LYS A 16 10.25 11.86 20.04
CA LYS A 16 10.48 11.82 18.57
C LYS A 16 11.18 10.54 18.11
N MET A 17 11.56 9.67 19.04
CA MET A 17 12.29 8.45 18.77
C MET A 17 11.82 7.33 19.68
N TYR A 18 11.88 6.11 19.18
CA TYR A 18 11.53 4.91 19.94
C TYR A 18 12.43 3.75 19.50
N SER A 19 12.73 2.83 20.41
CA SER A 19 13.62 1.69 20.11
C SER A 19 12.95 0.39 20.46
N LEU A 20 13.00 -0.56 19.53
CA LEU A 20 12.46 -1.91 19.69
C LEU A 20 13.54 -2.95 19.44
N THR A 21 13.40 -4.13 20.04
CA THR A 21 14.22 -5.28 19.66
C THR A 21 13.87 -5.73 18.25
N LYS A 22 14.86 -6.13 17.46
CA LYS A 22 14.66 -6.50 16.05
C LYS A 22 13.65 -7.64 15.88
N GLU A 23 13.61 -8.57 16.82
CA GLU A 23 12.64 -9.67 16.87
C GLU A 23 11.18 -9.22 17.01
N ARG A 24 10.93 -7.97 17.44
CA ARG A 24 9.58 -7.40 17.55
C ARG A 24 9.19 -6.55 16.34
N CYS A 25 10.07 -6.44 15.33
CA CYS A 25 9.88 -5.56 14.18
C CYS A 25 9.64 -6.36 12.89
N VAL A 26 8.47 -6.16 12.28
CA VAL A 26 8.07 -6.70 10.96
C VAL A 26 8.36 -8.21 10.87
N LYS A 27 8.04 -8.92 11.95
CA LYS A 27 8.39 -10.33 12.12
C LYS A 27 7.49 -11.22 11.28
N VAL A 28 8.13 -12.21 10.64
CA VAL A 28 7.47 -13.24 9.84
C VAL A 28 6.45 -13.98 10.71
N ALA A 29 5.23 -14.06 10.20
CA ALA A 29 4.12 -14.82 10.79
C ALA A 29 3.67 -14.38 12.20
N GLU A 30 4.13 -13.22 12.71
CA GLU A 30 3.66 -12.72 14.00
C GLU A 30 2.40 -11.87 13.82
N TYR A 31 2.40 -10.86 12.94
CA TYR A 31 1.20 -10.07 12.57
C TYR A 31 1.28 -9.41 11.18
N THR A 32 2.35 -9.68 10.44
CA THR A 32 2.59 -9.17 9.08
C THR A 32 2.55 -10.33 8.09
N PRO A 33 1.84 -10.21 6.95
CA PRO A 33 1.84 -11.25 5.93
C PRO A 33 3.26 -11.69 5.52
N ILE A 34 3.44 -12.99 5.31
CA ILE A 34 4.77 -13.61 5.06
C ILE A 34 5.53 -12.87 3.95
N ALA A 35 4.88 -12.66 2.80
CA ALA A 35 5.48 -11.98 1.66
C ALA A 35 5.96 -10.55 1.98
N ILE A 36 5.27 -9.83 2.87
CA ILE A 36 5.67 -8.49 3.30
C ILE A 36 6.84 -8.58 4.27
N SER A 37 6.78 -9.50 5.23
CA SER A 37 7.84 -9.66 6.24
C SER A 37 9.18 -10.12 5.65
N GLU A 38 9.17 -11.03 4.67
CA GLU A 38 10.39 -11.50 3.99
C GLU A 38 11.09 -10.38 3.20
N ARG A 39 10.30 -9.39 2.76
CA ARG A 39 10.74 -8.27 1.95
C ARG A 39 11.16 -7.07 2.79
N LEU A 40 10.32 -6.65 3.74
CA LEU A 40 10.51 -5.44 4.54
C LEU A 40 11.21 -5.69 5.88
N GLY A 41 11.05 -6.88 6.47
CA GLY A 41 11.67 -7.25 7.76
C GLY A 41 13.19 -7.43 7.70
N LYS A 42 13.78 -7.42 6.49
CA LYS A 42 15.24 -7.39 6.30
C LYS A 42 15.85 -6.02 6.49
N PHE A 43 15.05 -4.95 6.57
CA PHE A 43 15.54 -3.59 6.82
C PHE A 43 16.67 -3.13 5.87
N THR A 44 16.63 -3.59 4.61
CA THR A 44 17.51 -3.07 3.54
C THR A 44 17.25 -1.57 3.31
N LEU A 45 18.14 -0.89 2.58
CA LEU A 45 17.94 0.54 2.29
C LEU A 45 16.60 0.82 1.59
N ASP A 46 16.21 -0.03 0.64
CA ASP A 46 14.94 0.13 -0.07
C ASP A 46 13.75 -0.24 0.82
N ALA A 47 13.86 -1.30 1.63
CA ALA A 47 12.82 -1.63 2.62
C ALA A 47 12.61 -0.49 3.61
N LYS A 48 13.68 0.14 4.10
CA LYS A 48 13.59 1.31 5.00
C LYS A 48 12.91 2.49 4.33
N LYS A 49 13.28 2.83 3.10
CA LYS A 49 12.62 3.90 2.32
C LYS A 49 11.13 3.63 2.15
N GLU A 50 10.78 2.38 1.89
CA GLU A 50 9.40 1.98 1.69
C GLU A 50 8.59 2.02 2.99
N LEU A 51 9.12 1.49 4.08
CA LEU A 51 8.53 1.58 5.42
C LEU A 51 8.30 3.04 5.85
N MET A 52 9.25 3.95 5.57
CA MET A 52 9.11 5.39 5.84
C MET A 52 8.11 6.09 4.91
N SER A 53 7.78 5.47 3.77
CA SER A 53 6.77 6.02 2.86
C SER A 53 5.36 5.86 3.41
N TYR A 54 5.10 4.81 4.20
CA TYR A 54 3.79 4.44 4.73
C TYR A 54 3.34 5.33 5.89
N PRO A 55 2.02 5.51 6.10
CA PRO A 55 1.53 6.14 7.32
C PRO A 55 1.73 5.17 8.50
N CYS A 56 1.77 5.72 9.70
CA CYS A 56 1.94 4.96 10.92
C CYS A 56 0.76 5.21 11.85
N ILE A 57 0.20 4.12 12.39
CA ILE A 57 -0.64 4.15 13.58
C ILE A 57 0.25 3.79 14.77
N PHE A 58 0.38 4.73 15.69
CA PHE A 58 1.07 4.57 16.96
C PHE A 58 0.01 4.34 18.03
N ALA A 59 -0.12 3.09 18.46
CA ALA A 59 -1.10 2.66 19.44
C ALA A 59 -0.41 2.22 20.73
N TYR A 60 -1.21 2.17 21.80
CA TYR A 60 -0.76 1.67 23.09
C TYR A 60 -1.36 0.29 23.37
N GLU A 61 -0.65 -0.53 24.15
CA GLU A 61 -1.15 -1.85 24.52
C GLU A 61 -2.51 -1.75 25.24
N GLY A 62 -3.45 -2.64 24.88
CA GLY A 62 -4.82 -2.65 25.40
C GLY A 62 -5.69 -1.49 24.91
N PHE A 63 -5.20 -0.63 24.01
CA PHE A 63 -5.89 0.56 23.53
C PHE A 63 -6.49 1.38 24.67
N HIS A 64 -5.68 1.71 25.68
CA HIS A 64 -6.11 2.55 26.80
C HIS A 64 -6.19 4.03 26.41
N GLU A 65 -5.44 4.42 25.36
CA GLU A 65 -5.45 5.76 24.78
C GLU A 65 -5.74 5.73 23.28
N ALA A 66 -6.15 6.89 22.75
CA ALA A 66 -6.45 7.03 21.33
C ALA A 66 -5.15 6.86 20.54
N PRO A 67 -5.19 6.17 19.39
CA PRO A 67 -3.99 6.02 18.57
C PRO A 67 -3.53 7.39 18.06
N LYS A 68 -2.25 7.52 17.76
CA LYS A 68 -1.70 8.68 17.06
C LYS A 68 -1.39 8.31 15.61
N LEU A 69 -1.60 9.26 14.69
CA LEU A 69 -1.19 9.11 13.30
C LEU A 69 0.14 9.80 13.08
N GLY A 70 1.00 9.23 12.22
CA GLY A 70 2.25 9.89 11.90
C GLY A 70 3.06 9.18 10.81
N TRP A 71 4.35 9.53 10.73
CA TRP A 71 5.29 8.97 9.76
C TRP A 71 6.63 8.68 10.41
N LEU A 72 7.28 7.62 9.96
CA LEU A 72 8.69 7.42 10.24
C LEU A 72 9.52 8.41 9.41
N THR A 73 10.49 9.05 10.06
CA THR A 73 11.43 9.97 9.43
C THR A 73 12.81 9.35 9.28
N SER A 74 13.14 8.36 10.12
CA SER A 74 14.41 7.64 10.08
C SER A 74 14.26 6.25 10.69
N ILE A 75 15.00 5.28 10.14
CA ILE A 75 15.10 3.93 10.69
C ILE A 75 16.58 3.58 10.79
N ARG A 76 17.08 3.45 12.01
CA ARG A 76 18.44 3.02 12.29
C ARG A 76 18.45 1.61 12.84
N GLU A 77 19.33 0.80 12.29
CA GLU A 77 19.51 -0.58 12.69
C GLU A 77 20.86 -0.74 13.38
N LYS A 78 20.83 -1.35 14.56
CA LYS A 78 21.99 -1.83 15.33
C LYS A 78 21.87 -3.35 15.49
N SER A 79 22.88 -3.98 16.09
CA SER A 79 23.03 -5.44 16.15
C SER A 79 21.77 -6.22 16.54
N ASN A 80 20.96 -5.73 17.50
CA ASN A 80 19.69 -6.37 17.89
C ASN A 80 18.53 -5.38 18.12
N THR A 81 18.68 -4.14 17.68
CA THR A 81 17.75 -3.05 18.00
C THR A 81 17.48 -2.22 16.77
N ILE A 82 16.21 -1.92 16.54
CA ILE A 82 15.76 -0.95 15.56
C ILE A 82 15.34 0.31 16.31
N THR A 83 16.01 1.42 16.03
CA THR A 83 15.62 2.74 16.53
C THR A 83 14.93 3.49 15.40
N ILE A 84 13.70 3.91 15.64
CA ILE A 84 12.94 4.73 14.72
C ILE A 84 12.93 6.18 15.21
N GLU A 85 12.89 7.10 14.26
CA GLU A 85 12.45 8.47 14.48
C GLU A 85 11.15 8.68 13.76
N PHE A 86 10.26 9.48 14.35
CA PHE A 86 8.95 9.71 13.81
C PHE A 86 8.45 11.12 14.11
N ARG A 87 7.43 11.51 13.35
CA ARG A 87 6.62 12.68 13.58
C ARG A 87 5.17 12.24 13.76
N ILE A 88 4.51 12.81 14.76
CA ILE A 88 3.07 12.67 14.96
C ILE A 88 2.38 13.83 14.26
N GLU A 89 1.28 13.54 13.58
CA GLU A 89 0.41 14.54 12.96
C GLU A 89 -0.86 14.65 13.80
N GLU A 90 -1.10 15.84 14.34
CA GLU A 90 -2.31 16.12 15.11
C GLU A 90 -3.45 16.45 14.16
N LEU A 91 -4.45 15.58 14.14
CA LEU A 91 -5.64 15.74 13.31
C LEU A 91 -6.86 16.06 14.18
N SER A 92 -7.72 16.91 13.65
CA SER A 92 -9.02 17.20 14.24
C SER A 92 -10.04 17.36 13.11
N PRO A 93 -11.11 16.55 13.08
CA PRO A 93 -11.46 15.50 14.05
C PRO A 93 -10.58 14.23 13.92
N TRP A 94 -10.48 13.46 15.02
CA TRP A 94 -9.74 12.20 15.10
C TRP A 94 -10.54 11.10 15.80
N VAL A 95 -10.16 9.83 15.59
CA VAL A 95 -10.83 8.68 16.20
C VAL A 95 -10.62 8.66 17.72
N THR A 96 -11.70 8.40 18.45
CA THR A 96 -11.66 8.11 19.88
C THR A 96 -11.13 6.70 20.14
N VAL A 97 -10.84 6.40 21.41
CA VAL A 97 -10.44 5.04 21.84
C VAL A 97 -11.47 4.00 21.44
N ASP A 98 -12.75 4.26 21.69
CA ASP A 98 -13.82 3.31 21.42
C ASP A 98 -14.03 3.10 19.93
N GLN A 99 -14.00 4.18 19.14
CA GLN A 99 -14.03 4.08 17.68
C GLN A 99 -12.82 3.30 17.14
N PHE A 100 -11.65 3.47 17.73
CA PHE A 100 -10.47 2.71 17.32
C PHE A 100 -10.59 1.23 17.66
N ARG A 101 -11.20 0.86 18.79
CA ARG A 101 -11.49 -0.55 19.13
C ARG A 101 -12.42 -1.21 18.11
N GLU A 102 -13.42 -0.47 17.63
CA GLU A 102 -14.33 -0.94 16.57
C GLU A 102 -13.62 -1.03 15.20
N LEU A 103 -12.71 -0.10 14.93
CA LEU A 103 -11.92 -0.03 13.70
C LEU A 103 -10.79 -1.07 13.65
N ALA A 104 -10.28 -1.51 14.80
CA ALA A 104 -9.11 -2.38 14.90
C ALA A 104 -9.24 -3.68 14.07
N PRO A 105 -10.37 -4.44 14.10
CA PRO A 105 -10.53 -5.62 13.25
C PRO A 105 -10.56 -5.28 11.75
N ILE A 106 -11.12 -4.13 11.37
CA ILE A 106 -11.19 -3.66 9.97
C ILE A 106 -9.78 -3.33 9.46
N LEU A 107 -8.93 -2.80 10.34
CA LEU A 107 -7.52 -2.55 10.10
C LEU A 107 -6.63 -3.80 10.19
N ASP A 108 -7.23 -4.99 10.26
CA ASP A 108 -6.53 -6.28 10.40
C ASP A 108 -5.67 -6.35 11.68
N ILE A 109 -6.12 -5.69 12.75
CA ILE A 109 -5.55 -5.78 14.10
C ILE A 109 -6.39 -6.77 14.90
N VAL A 110 -5.85 -7.96 15.15
CA VAL A 110 -6.65 -9.09 15.65
C VAL A 110 -5.99 -9.81 16.83
N GLY A 111 -6.83 -10.43 17.65
CA GLY A 111 -6.40 -11.34 18.72
C GLY A 111 -5.54 -10.65 19.77
N PHE A 112 -4.34 -11.19 20.02
CA PHE A 112 -3.43 -10.72 21.06
C PHE A 112 -2.46 -9.62 20.59
N GLU A 113 -2.61 -9.13 19.36
CA GLU A 113 -1.72 -8.11 18.77
C GLU A 113 -1.68 -6.82 19.59
N SER A 114 -2.82 -6.43 20.17
CA SER A 114 -2.94 -5.25 21.02
C SER A 114 -2.28 -5.41 22.40
N PHE A 115 -1.81 -6.59 22.80
CA PHE A 115 -1.25 -6.85 24.14
C PHE A 115 0.27 -7.06 24.13
N ARG A 116 0.93 -6.69 23.04
CA ARG A 116 2.38 -6.82 22.94
C ARG A 116 3.00 -5.68 22.17
N THR A 117 4.10 -5.17 22.70
CA THR A 117 4.92 -4.16 22.04
C THR A 117 5.56 -4.77 20.80
N HIS A 118 5.23 -4.24 19.63
CA HIS A 118 5.71 -4.72 18.34
C HIS A 118 5.52 -3.66 17.24
N TRP A 119 6.16 -3.92 16.09
CA TRP A 119 5.91 -3.20 14.84
C TRP A 119 5.47 -4.19 13.76
N ALA A 120 4.29 -3.99 13.19
CA ALA A 120 3.74 -4.76 12.07
C ALA A 120 3.49 -3.86 10.85
N VAL A 121 3.46 -4.48 9.66
CA VAL A 121 3.00 -3.83 8.43
C VAL A 121 1.70 -4.49 8.01
N LYS A 122 0.66 -3.66 7.83
CA LYS A 122 -0.69 -4.11 7.51
C LYS A 122 -1.05 -3.78 6.08
N ASP A 123 -1.67 -4.74 5.40
CA ASP A 123 -2.13 -4.60 4.01
C ASP A 123 -3.57 -4.09 3.90
N VAL A 124 -3.81 -2.97 4.58
CA VAL A 124 -5.10 -2.26 4.58
C VAL A 124 -4.88 -0.82 4.12
N GLU A 125 -5.87 -0.24 3.45
CA GLU A 125 -5.85 1.18 3.09
C GLU A 125 -6.41 2.01 4.23
N LEU A 126 -5.55 2.28 5.21
CA LEU A 126 -5.85 3.01 6.43
C LEU A 126 -6.70 4.27 6.18
N ILE A 127 -6.40 5.03 5.13
CA ILE A 127 -7.09 6.27 4.82
C ILE A 127 -8.57 6.03 4.46
N GLU A 128 -8.87 5.00 3.68
CA GLU A 128 -10.24 4.70 3.28
C GLU A 128 -11.06 4.23 4.49
N GLU A 129 -10.46 3.41 5.36
CA GLU A 129 -11.13 2.90 6.57
C GLU A 129 -11.35 3.98 7.64
N LEU A 130 -10.57 5.07 7.62
CA LEU A 130 -10.75 6.20 8.53
C LEU A 130 -11.82 7.20 8.09
N LYS A 131 -12.17 7.25 6.80
CA LYS A 131 -13.17 8.20 6.26
C LYS A 131 -14.54 8.12 6.94
N PRO A 132 -15.12 6.93 7.20
CA PRO A 132 -16.42 6.82 7.88
C PRO A 132 -16.46 7.45 9.26
N TYR A 133 -15.30 7.57 9.92
CA TYR A 133 -15.16 8.17 11.25
C TYR A 133 -14.97 9.70 11.20
N GLY A 134 -15.15 10.31 10.01
CA GLY A 134 -15.10 11.76 9.83
C GLY A 134 -13.68 12.34 9.82
N VAL A 135 -12.64 11.50 9.83
CA VAL A 135 -11.25 11.94 9.82
C VAL A 135 -10.95 12.68 8.52
N ILE A 136 -10.61 13.96 8.64
CA ILE A 136 -10.19 14.79 7.51
C ILE A 136 -8.67 14.80 7.46
N LEU A 137 -8.10 14.14 6.45
CA LEU A 137 -6.67 14.13 6.25
C LEU A 137 -6.22 15.40 5.51
N PRO A 138 -5.13 16.07 5.94
CA PRO A 138 -4.56 17.19 5.22
C PRO A 138 -4.18 16.80 3.80
N LYS A 139 -4.24 17.74 2.85
CA LYS A 139 -3.94 17.46 1.42
C LYS A 139 -2.55 16.87 1.18
N ALA A 140 -1.59 17.08 2.09
CA ALA A 140 -0.27 16.44 2.06
C ALA A 140 -0.30 14.90 2.22
N PHE A 141 -1.44 14.35 2.66
CA PHE A 141 -1.71 12.93 2.84
C PHE A 141 -2.31 12.33 1.56
N ALA A 142 -2.98 13.16 0.76
CA ALA A 142 -3.52 12.81 -0.55
C ALA A 142 -2.43 12.97 -1.61
N GLY A 143 -1.73 11.88 -1.94
CA GLY A 143 -0.78 11.87 -3.06
C GLY A 143 0.54 11.15 -2.81
N LYS A 144 0.83 10.69 -1.58
CA LYS A 144 1.82 9.62 -1.40
C LYS A 144 1.15 8.33 -1.88
N LYS A 145 1.48 7.87 -3.08
CA LYS A 145 0.97 6.61 -3.65
C LYS A 145 1.37 5.46 -2.73
N PHE A 146 0.44 4.96 -1.93
CA PHE A 146 0.61 3.79 -1.06
C PHE A 146 0.39 2.52 -1.88
N ASN A 147 1.01 1.42 -1.42
CA ASN A 147 1.32 0.24 -2.23
C ASN A 147 0.19 -0.31 -3.10
N VAL A 148 0.61 -0.58 -4.32
CA VAL A 148 0.21 -1.63 -5.25
C VAL A 148 -0.45 -2.84 -4.56
N ARG A 149 -1.77 -2.82 -4.40
CA ARG A 149 -2.58 -4.00 -4.02
C ARG A 149 -2.47 -5.06 -5.13
N ASN A 150 -2.74 -6.33 -4.82
CA ASN A 150 -2.85 -7.37 -5.86
C ASN A 150 -3.90 -6.91 -6.91
N PRO A 151 -3.54 -6.75 -8.19
CA PRO A 151 -4.45 -6.34 -9.25
C PRO A 151 -5.77 -7.11 -9.32
N GLU A 152 -5.78 -8.41 -8.96
CA GLU A 152 -7.00 -9.23 -9.00
C GLU A 152 -8.05 -8.82 -7.95
N LYS A 153 -7.63 -8.08 -6.91
CA LYS A 153 -8.48 -7.60 -5.82
C LYS A 153 -8.91 -6.14 -6.00
N ILE A 154 -8.60 -5.53 -7.14
CA ILE A 154 -8.94 -4.13 -7.42
C ILE A 154 -9.89 -4.11 -8.61
N ASP A 155 -10.99 -3.37 -8.48
CA ASP A 155 -11.82 -3.00 -9.62
C ASP A 155 -11.34 -1.64 -10.13
N PHE A 156 -10.66 -1.63 -11.27
CA PHE A 156 -10.10 -0.46 -11.92
C PHE A 156 -11.17 0.30 -12.70
N ASP A 157 -11.14 1.63 -12.60
CA ASP A 157 -11.92 2.49 -13.47
C ASP A 157 -11.35 2.48 -14.89
N VAL A 158 -10.01 2.48 -15.01
CA VAL A 158 -9.32 2.46 -16.31
C VAL A 158 -8.11 1.53 -16.26
N ALA A 159 -7.93 0.70 -17.29
CA ALA A 159 -6.70 -0.05 -17.51
C ALA A 159 -6.03 0.35 -18.82
N PHE A 160 -4.71 0.41 -18.83
CA PHE A 160 -3.93 0.80 -19.99
C PHE A 160 -3.30 -0.43 -20.64
N SER A 161 -3.56 -0.64 -21.93
CA SER A 161 -2.93 -1.68 -22.75
C SER A 161 -2.12 -1.01 -23.86
N PHE A 162 -0.80 -1.26 -23.88
CA PHE A 162 0.12 -0.60 -24.79
C PHE A 162 1.40 -1.42 -24.99
N PRO A 163 2.07 -1.30 -26.14
CA PRO A 163 3.38 -1.90 -26.36
C PRO A 163 4.45 -1.10 -25.60
N GLY A 164 5.50 -1.76 -25.11
CA GLY A 164 6.52 -1.13 -24.25
C GLY A 164 7.19 0.11 -24.86
N GLU A 165 7.26 0.20 -26.18
CA GLU A 165 7.78 1.35 -26.95
C GLU A 165 6.93 2.61 -26.77
N SER A 166 5.61 2.44 -26.57
CA SER A 166 4.67 3.56 -26.37
C SER A 166 4.67 4.07 -24.93
N ARG A 167 5.49 3.49 -24.04
CA ARG A 167 5.54 3.85 -22.62
C ARG A 167 5.78 5.35 -22.37
N PRO A 168 6.70 6.05 -23.07
CA PRO A 168 6.91 7.48 -22.82
C PRO A 168 5.63 8.30 -23.01
N TYR A 169 4.90 8.03 -24.10
CA TYR A 169 3.63 8.69 -24.38
C TYR A 169 2.54 8.30 -23.37
N VAL A 170 2.47 7.02 -23.01
CA VAL A 170 1.53 6.52 -22.01
C VAL A 170 1.76 7.15 -20.63
N GLU A 171 3.02 7.35 -20.21
CA GLU A 171 3.34 8.00 -18.94
C GLU A 171 2.88 9.48 -18.93
N GLU A 172 2.94 10.18 -20.07
CA GLU A 172 2.38 11.54 -20.21
C GLU A 172 0.85 11.56 -20.07
N VAL A 173 0.17 10.62 -20.72
CA VAL A 173 -1.30 10.48 -20.63
C VAL A 173 -1.70 10.10 -19.21
N LEU A 174 -1.02 9.14 -18.60
CA LEU A 174 -1.24 8.69 -17.23
C LEU A 174 -1.07 9.83 -16.23
N LYS A 175 -0.06 10.69 -16.42
CA LYS A 175 0.16 11.86 -15.57
C LYS A 175 -1.05 12.81 -15.61
N LYS A 176 -1.48 13.22 -16.81
CA LYS A 176 -2.65 14.10 -16.97
C LYS A 176 -3.93 13.45 -16.45
N LEU A 177 -4.10 12.15 -16.68
CA LEU A 177 -5.27 11.42 -16.20
C LEU A 177 -5.31 11.37 -14.66
N LYS A 178 -4.17 11.13 -14.00
CA LYS A 178 -4.06 11.14 -12.54
C LYS A 178 -4.30 12.55 -11.95
N GLU A 179 -4.01 13.62 -12.69
CA GLU A 179 -4.36 14.99 -12.29
C GLU A 179 -5.87 15.27 -12.37
N LEU A 180 -6.54 14.75 -13.42
CA LEU A 180 -7.99 14.92 -13.62
C LEU A 180 -8.84 13.98 -12.75
N LEU A 181 -8.37 12.76 -12.52
CA LEU A 181 -9.05 11.70 -11.77
C LEU A 181 -8.15 11.15 -10.66
N PRO A 182 -7.86 11.94 -9.61
CA PRO A 182 -6.89 11.58 -8.58
C PRO A 182 -7.28 10.37 -7.73
N TYR A 183 -8.57 10.01 -7.70
CA TYR A 183 -9.10 8.90 -6.89
C TYR A 183 -9.50 7.68 -7.71
N SER A 184 -9.39 7.73 -9.04
CA SER A 184 -9.76 6.60 -9.88
C SER A 184 -8.66 5.53 -9.84
N PRO A 185 -8.98 4.27 -9.47
CA PRO A 185 -8.04 3.18 -9.57
C PRO A 185 -7.69 2.93 -11.04
N ILE A 186 -6.42 3.14 -11.39
CA ILE A 186 -5.91 2.97 -12.76
C ILE A 186 -4.88 1.83 -12.79
N PHE A 187 -5.06 0.89 -13.70
CA PHE A 187 -4.08 -0.16 -13.96
C PHE A 187 -3.03 0.31 -14.97
N TYR A 188 -1.77 0.36 -14.52
CA TYR A 188 -0.57 0.63 -15.32
C TYR A 188 0.50 -0.40 -14.97
N ASP A 189 0.99 -1.17 -15.94
CA ASP A 189 1.84 -2.35 -15.73
C ASP A 189 3.06 -2.10 -14.82
N LYS A 190 3.73 -0.96 -14.96
CA LYS A 190 4.91 -0.59 -14.17
C LYS A 190 4.58 -0.38 -12.69
N ASP A 191 3.36 0.06 -12.40
CA ASP A 191 2.89 0.19 -11.02
C ASP A 191 2.75 -1.23 -10.41
N TYR A 192 2.58 -2.31 -11.18
CA TYR A 192 2.30 -3.67 -10.66
C TYR A 192 3.37 -4.73 -11.00
N GLN A 193 4.62 -4.33 -11.32
CA GLN A 193 5.67 -5.23 -11.84
C GLN A 193 5.90 -6.50 -11.00
N ALA A 194 5.82 -6.38 -9.67
CA ALA A 194 5.98 -7.53 -8.77
C ALA A 194 4.90 -8.61 -8.96
N PHE A 195 3.66 -8.22 -9.29
CA PHE A 195 2.55 -9.14 -9.55
C PHE A 195 2.58 -9.68 -10.99
N LEU A 196 3.17 -8.93 -11.92
CA LEU A 196 3.28 -9.32 -13.32
C LEU A 196 4.48 -10.24 -13.59
N ALA A 197 5.43 -10.34 -12.66
CA ALA A 197 6.57 -11.26 -12.75
C ALA A 197 6.14 -12.72 -12.46
N ARG A 198 5.23 -13.29 -13.27
CA ARG A 198 4.69 -14.64 -13.10
C ARG A 198 4.52 -15.39 -14.44
N PRO A 199 4.50 -16.73 -14.43
CA PRO A 199 4.09 -17.51 -15.60
C PRO A 199 2.66 -17.17 -16.03
N GLN A 200 2.37 -17.32 -17.33
CA GLN A 200 1.04 -17.06 -17.91
C GLN A 200 0.53 -15.63 -17.67
N LEU A 201 1.44 -14.66 -17.83
CA LEU A 201 1.16 -13.22 -17.70
C LEU A 201 0.00 -12.78 -18.62
N ASP A 202 -0.13 -13.42 -19.77
CA ASP A 202 -1.17 -13.19 -20.76
C ASP A 202 -2.58 -13.44 -20.21
N ILE A 203 -2.79 -14.58 -19.55
CA ILE A 203 -4.07 -14.93 -18.91
C ILE A 203 -4.37 -13.95 -17.77
N TYR A 204 -3.35 -13.62 -16.99
CA TYR A 204 -3.47 -12.71 -15.85
C TYR A 204 -3.87 -11.30 -16.28
N LEU A 205 -3.20 -10.74 -17.30
CA LEU A 205 -3.56 -9.45 -17.88
C LEU A 205 -4.93 -9.49 -18.54
N GLY A 206 -5.27 -10.56 -19.25
CA GLY A 206 -6.59 -10.76 -19.84
C GLY A 206 -7.71 -10.68 -18.80
N ASN A 207 -7.53 -11.29 -17.63
CA ASN A 207 -8.48 -11.18 -16.53
C ASN A 207 -8.61 -9.73 -16.01
N ILE A 208 -7.49 -9.01 -15.87
CA ILE A 208 -7.52 -7.61 -15.43
C ILE A 208 -8.28 -6.74 -16.41
N TYR A 209 -7.96 -6.87 -17.70
CA TYR A 209 -8.58 -6.07 -18.76
C TYR A 209 -10.07 -6.37 -18.94
N LYS A 210 -10.48 -7.64 -18.82
CA LYS A 210 -11.87 -8.06 -19.07
C LYS A 210 -12.77 -7.94 -17.84
N ASN A 211 -12.29 -8.39 -16.69
CA ASN A 211 -13.13 -8.60 -15.50
C ASN A 211 -12.87 -7.59 -14.38
N LYS A 212 -11.74 -6.87 -14.42
CA LYS A 212 -11.33 -5.94 -13.37
C LYS A 212 -11.26 -4.50 -13.83
N SER A 213 -11.62 -4.20 -15.07
CA SER A 213 -11.52 -2.85 -15.62
C SER A 213 -12.85 -2.40 -16.20
N LYS A 214 -13.35 -1.23 -15.78
CA LYS A 214 -14.56 -0.61 -16.36
C LYS A 214 -14.29 -0.07 -17.77
N LEU A 215 -13.09 0.47 -17.99
CA LEU A 215 -12.63 0.96 -19.28
C LEU A 215 -11.24 0.40 -19.59
N LEU A 216 -11.07 -0.15 -20.79
CA LEU A 216 -9.76 -0.50 -21.34
C LEU A 216 -9.31 0.56 -22.35
N ALA A 217 -8.28 1.32 -22.01
CA ALA A 217 -7.63 2.28 -22.91
C ALA A 217 -6.50 1.59 -23.68
N VAL A 218 -6.71 1.39 -24.99
CA VAL A 218 -5.75 0.69 -25.86
C VAL A 218 -4.95 1.71 -26.69
N PHE A 219 -3.63 1.68 -26.54
CA PHE A 219 -2.70 2.54 -27.27
C PHE A 219 -2.11 1.78 -28.45
N LEU A 220 -2.65 2.04 -29.63
CA LEU A 220 -2.23 1.41 -30.87
C LEU A 220 -1.02 2.14 -31.46
N SER A 221 0.01 1.39 -31.85
CA SER A 221 1.19 1.90 -32.56
C SER A 221 1.58 0.97 -33.72
N LYS A 222 2.48 1.43 -34.59
CA LYS A 222 3.00 0.61 -35.70
C LYS A 222 3.70 -0.67 -35.22
N ASP A 223 4.27 -0.63 -34.02
CA ASP A 223 5.00 -1.75 -33.40
C ASP A 223 4.07 -2.79 -32.76
N TYR A 224 2.78 -2.47 -32.61
CA TYR A 224 1.77 -3.36 -32.05
C TYR A 224 1.60 -4.65 -32.88
N GLN A 225 1.88 -4.61 -34.18
CA GLN A 225 1.78 -5.76 -35.08
C GLN A 225 2.98 -6.72 -34.99
N ASN A 226 4.12 -6.25 -34.46
CA ASN A 226 5.40 -6.96 -34.58
C ASN A 226 5.79 -7.76 -33.33
N LYS A 227 5.11 -7.56 -32.20
CA LYS A 227 5.38 -8.29 -30.96
C LYS A 227 4.27 -9.28 -30.68
N SER A 228 4.63 -10.56 -30.79
CA SER A 228 3.83 -11.72 -30.41
C SER A 228 3.46 -11.68 -28.92
N TRP A 229 2.43 -10.92 -28.57
CA TRP A 229 1.50 -11.39 -27.55
C TRP A 229 0.80 -12.60 -28.17
N CYS A 230 1.21 -13.80 -27.76
CA CYS A 230 0.95 -15.04 -28.46
C CYS A 230 -0.55 -15.31 -28.57
N GLY A 231 -1.17 -15.01 -29.71
CA GLY A 231 -2.36 -15.65 -30.31
C GLY A 231 -3.70 -15.64 -29.54
N LEU A 232 -3.70 -15.90 -28.22
CA LEU A 232 -4.84 -15.89 -27.32
C LEU A 232 -5.26 -14.46 -26.93
N GLU A 233 -4.31 -13.54 -26.74
CA GLU A 233 -4.58 -12.18 -26.26
C GLU A 233 -5.30 -11.30 -27.29
N TRP A 234 -5.11 -11.55 -28.59
CA TRP A 234 -5.86 -10.83 -29.62
C TRP A 234 -7.34 -11.23 -29.65
N ARG A 235 -7.75 -12.39 -29.09
CA ARG A 235 -9.19 -12.66 -28.90
C ARG A 235 -9.78 -11.79 -27.81
N VAL A 236 -9.09 -11.61 -26.69
CA VAL A 236 -9.61 -10.82 -25.56
C VAL A 236 -9.68 -9.34 -25.93
N ILE A 237 -8.64 -8.81 -26.58
CA ILE A 237 -8.67 -7.41 -27.04
C ILE A 237 -9.67 -7.24 -28.19
N ARG A 238 -9.88 -8.24 -29.07
CA ARG A 238 -10.98 -8.19 -30.06
C ARG A 238 -12.36 -8.25 -29.43
N GLU A 239 -12.60 -9.10 -28.43
CA GLU A 239 -13.90 -9.22 -27.74
C GLU A 239 -14.25 -7.99 -26.89
N VAL A 240 -13.24 -7.17 -26.52
CA VAL A 240 -13.45 -5.93 -25.75
C VAL A 240 -13.56 -4.71 -26.68
N ILE A 241 -12.93 -4.74 -27.86
CA ILE A 241 -12.97 -3.63 -28.85
C ILE A 241 -14.11 -3.81 -29.87
N PHE A 242 -14.52 -5.04 -30.19
CA PHE A 242 -15.59 -5.39 -31.13
C PHE A 242 -16.66 -6.26 -30.45
#